data_AF-A0A2D6SU74-F1
#
_entry.id   AF-A0A2D6SU74-F1
#
_cell.length_a   1.000
_cell.length_b   1.000
_cell.length_c   1.000
_cell.angle_alpha   90.00
_cell.angle_beta   90.00
_cell.angle_gamma   90.00
#
_symmetry.space_group_name_H-M   'P 1'
#
loop_
_entity.id
_entity.type
_entity.pdbx_description
1 polymer ?
#
loop_
_entity_poly.entity_id
_entity_poly.type
_entity_poly.pdbx_seq_one_letter_code
_entity_poly.pdbx_strand_id
1 'polypeptide(L)'
;MFLVIRILLYVVFGFLGGWIAARKGYPPRLGVIVGVVMGPLGLLIGAILPRTKEGRKQAEFRRQLAAEAAEYRKRQDCPSCREEISACAVVCGFCGHRFD
;
A
#
# COMPACT_ATOMS: atom_id res chain seq x y z
N MET A 1 -6.29 -11.98 36.55
CA MET A 1 -5.13 -11.38 35.84
C MET A 1 -4.66 -12.22 34.65
N PHE A 2 -4.37 -13.52 34.81
CA PHE A 2 -3.93 -14.40 33.72
C PHE A 2 -4.92 -14.53 32.54
N LEU A 3 -6.23 -14.55 32.80
CA LEU A 3 -7.25 -14.61 31.73
C LEU A 3 -7.27 -13.36 30.84
N VAL A 4 -7.10 -12.18 31.44
CA VAL A 4 -7.09 -10.90 30.73
C VAL A 4 -5.90 -10.81 29.77
N ILE A 5 -4.72 -11.28 30.22
CA ILE A 5 -3.49 -11.34 29.40
C ILE A 5 -3.68 -12.26 28.19
N ARG A 6 -4.28 -13.45 28.38
CA ARG A 6 -4.55 -14.37 27.26
C ARG A 6 -5.53 -13.77 26.26
N ILE A 7 -6.61 -13.15 26.72
CA ILE A 7 -7.61 -12.50 25.86
C ILE A 7 -6.96 -11.38 25.04
N LEU A 8 -6.18 -10.50 25.69
CA LEU A 8 -5.44 -9.44 25.00
C LEU A 8 -4.53 -10.00 23.90
N LEU A 9 -3.81 -11.08 24.21
CA LEU A 9 -2.88 -11.72 23.28
C LEU A 9 -3.60 -12.33 22.06
N TYR A 10 -4.76 -12.96 22.27
CA TYR A 10 -5.62 -13.43 21.17
C TYR A 10 -6.19 -12.29 20.33
N VAL A 11 -6.59 -11.17 20.95
CA VAL A 11 -7.08 -9.98 20.22
C VAL A 11 -5.98 -9.38 19.35
N VAL A 12 -4.75 -9.26 19.88
CA VAL A 12 -3.59 -8.77 19.14
C VAL A 12 -3.28 -9.68 17.95
N PHE A 13 -3.28 -11.00 18.16
CA PHE A 13 -3.04 -11.96 17.08
C PHE A 13 -4.16 -12.00 16.03
N GLY A 14 -5.41 -11.84 16.43
CA GLY A 14 -6.54 -11.68 15.52
C GLY A 14 -6.40 -10.42 14.65
N PHE A 15 -6.03 -9.30 15.26
CA PHE A 15 -5.82 -8.03 14.56
C PHE A 15 -4.65 -8.11 13.56
N LEU A 16 -3.52 -8.69 13.97
CA LEU A 16 -2.37 -8.96 13.10
C LEU A 16 -2.75 -9.89 11.94
N GLY A 17 -3.54 -10.94 12.21
CA GLY A 17 -3.98 -11.90 11.20
C GLY A 17 -4.87 -11.25 10.14
N GLY A 18 -5.82 -10.42 10.57
CA GLY A 18 -6.64 -9.61 9.68
C GLY A 18 -5.83 -8.62 8.84
N TRP A 19 -4.84 -7.96 9.44
CA TRP A 19 -3.97 -7.00 8.74
C TRP A 19 -3.09 -7.67 7.68
N ILE A 20 -2.52 -8.84 7.98
CA ILE A 20 -1.73 -9.63 7.02
C ILE A 20 -2.62 -10.13 5.87
N ALA A 21 -3.82 -10.63 6.18
CA ALA A 21 -4.77 -11.09 5.17
C ALA A 21 -5.21 -9.95 4.24
N ALA A 22 -5.50 -8.77 4.79
CA ALA A 22 -5.87 -7.57 4.02
C ALA A 22 -4.73 -7.13 3.08
N ARG A 23 -3.47 -7.23 3.52
CA ARG A 23 -2.30 -6.92 2.66
C ARG A 23 -2.07 -7.95 1.56
N LYS A 24 -2.57 -9.18 1.72
CA LYS A 24 -2.44 -10.26 0.72
C LYS A 24 -3.63 -10.37 -0.24
N GLY A 25 -4.67 -9.55 -0.06
CA GLY A 25 -5.88 -9.57 -0.89
C GLY A 25 -6.85 -10.70 -0.53
N TYR A 26 -6.82 -11.19 0.72
CA TYR A 26 -7.85 -12.07 1.27
C TYR A 26 -8.89 -11.25 2.03
N PRO A 27 -10.14 -11.72 2.15
CA PRO A 27 -11.16 -11.02 2.93
C PRO A 27 -10.70 -10.89 4.39
N PRO A 28 -10.68 -9.68 4.97
CA PRO A 28 -10.11 -9.42 6.30
C PRO A 28 -10.71 -10.31 7.40
N ARG A 29 -11.99 -10.70 7.27
CA ARG A 29 -12.71 -11.55 8.21
C ARG A 29 -12.08 -12.95 8.35
N LEU A 30 -11.61 -13.54 7.24
CA LEU A 30 -10.95 -14.85 7.29
C LEU A 30 -9.62 -14.76 8.05
N GLY A 31 -8.87 -13.68 7.87
CA GLY A 31 -7.60 -13.46 8.58
C GLY A 31 -7.78 -13.29 10.10
N VAL A 32 -8.83 -12.59 10.52
CA VAL A 32 -9.17 -12.43 11.95
C VAL A 32 -9.61 -13.76 12.55
N ILE A 33 -10.49 -14.52 11.88
CA ILE A 33 -10.97 -15.81 12.38
C ILE A 33 -9.81 -16.79 12.54
N VAL A 34 -8.95 -16.91 11.53
CA VAL A 34 -7.77 -17.80 11.59
C VAL A 34 -6.79 -17.35 12.67
N GLY A 35 -6.54 -16.04 12.81
CA GLY A 35 -5.66 -15.50 13.84
C GLY A 35 -6.17 -15.68 15.27
N VAL A 36 -7.49 -15.61 15.49
CA VAL A 36 -8.10 -15.81 16.82
C VAL A 36 -8.22 -17.31 17.16
N VAL A 37 -8.67 -18.14 16.22
CA VAL A 37 -8.89 -19.58 16.48
C VAL A 37 -7.58 -20.34 16.57
N MET A 38 -6.65 -20.05 15.67
CA MET A 38 -5.41 -20.79 15.50
C MET A 38 -4.21 -20.05 16.13
N GLY A 39 -4.44 -18.86 16.70
CA GLY A 39 -3.47 -18.08 17.44
C GLY A 39 -2.19 -17.80 16.63
N PRO A 40 -0.99 -18.00 17.22
CA PRO A 40 0.27 -17.76 16.51
C PRO A 40 0.49 -18.72 15.32
N LEU A 41 -0.06 -19.93 15.35
CA LEU A 41 0.01 -20.88 14.23
C LEU A 41 -0.79 -20.38 13.02
N GLY A 42 -1.95 -19.75 13.26
CA GLY A 42 -2.75 -19.14 12.20
C GLY A 42 -2.03 -18.01 11.48
N LEU A 43 -1.25 -17.23 12.22
CA LEU A 43 -0.40 -16.17 11.66
C LEU A 43 0.74 -16.72 10.81
N LEU A 44 1.40 -17.78 11.26
CA LEU A 44 2.46 -18.46 10.52
C LEU A 44 1.95 -19.02 9.18
N ILE A 45 0.80 -19.69 9.19
CA ILE A 45 0.18 -20.24 7.98
C ILE A 45 -0.25 -19.09 7.05
N GLY A 46 -0.89 -18.06 7.59
CA GLY A 46 -1.26 -16.85 6.85
C GLY A 46 -0.05 -16.13 6.24
N ALA A 47 1.13 -16.21 6.86
CA ALA A 47 2.38 -15.63 6.37
C ALA A 47 3.00 -16.44 5.21
N ILE A 48 2.87 -17.76 5.22
CA ILE A 48 3.40 -18.66 4.16
C ILE A 48 2.47 -18.71 2.95
N LEU A 49 1.16 -18.47 3.13
CA LEU A 49 0.19 -18.54 2.03
C LEU A 49 0.51 -17.55 0.90
N PRO A 50 0.55 -17.98 -0.38
CA PRO A 50 0.83 -17.09 -1.50
C PRO A 50 -0.26 -16.03 -1.66
N ARG A 51 0.09 -14.89 -2.27
CA ARG A 51 -0.87 -13.80 -2.54
C ARG A 51 -1.93 -14.27 -3.54
N THR A 52 -3.18 -13.88 -3.33
CA THR A 52 -4.26 -14.12 -4.30
C THR A 52 -4.02 -13.34 -5.58
N LYS A 53 -4.69 -13.73 -6.67
CA LYS A 53 -4.67 -12.99 -7.95
C LYS A 53 -5.12 -11.53 -7.77
N GLU A 54 -6.09 -11.29 -6.89
CA GLU A 54 -6.59 -9.95 -6.54
C GLU A 54 -5.54 -9.14 -5.78
N GLY A 55 -4.87 -9.74 -4.78
CA GLY A 55 -3.78 -9.10 -4.05
C GLY A 55 -2.58 -8.74 -4.94
N ARG A 56 -2.32 -9.53 -5.99
CA ARG A 56 -1.30 -9.22 -7.00
C ARG A 56 -1.69 -8.01 -7.85
N LYS A 57 -2.92 -7.98 -8.38
CA LYS A 57 -3.45 -6.83 -9.14
C LYS A 57 -3.44 -5.54 -8.33
N GLN A 58 -3.84 -5.60 -7.05
CA GLN A 58 -3.85 -4.42 -6.20
C GLN A 58 -2.44 -3.92 -5.87
N ALA A 59 -1.46 -4.82 -5.72
CA ALA A 59 -0.06 -4.46 -5.56
C ALA A 59 0.54 -3.83 -6.82
N GLU A 60 0.19 -4.35 -8.00
CA GLU A 60 0.60 -3.77 -9.30
C GLU A 60 -0.02 -2.38 -9.50
N PHE A 61 -1.31 -2.20 -9.23
CA PHE A 61 -1.98 -0.90 -9.32
C PHE A 61 -1.35 0.13 -8.38
N ARG A 62 -1.03 -0.25 -7.14
CA ARG A 62 -0.31 0.65 -6.21
C ARG A 62 1.08 1.03 -6.69
N ARG A 63 1.80 0.12 -7.35
CA ARG A 63 3.12 0.42 -7.94
C ARG A 63 2.99 1.37 -9.12
N GLN A 64 2.00 1.18 -9.98
CA GLN A 64 1.70 2.09 -11.08
C GLN A 64 1.37 3.48 -10.57
N LEU A 65 0.46 3.60 -9.59
CA LEU A 65 0.09 4.88 -8.99
C LEU A 65 1.29 5.59 -8.34
N ALA A 66 2.18 4.83 -7.69
CA ALA A 66 3.39 5.38 -7.08
C ALA A 66 4.41 5.85 -8.13
N ALA A 67 4.55 5.12 -9.24
CA ALA A 67 5.41 5.51 -10.36
C ALA A 67 4.87 6.77 -11.05
N GLU A 68 3.57 6.83 -11.31
CA GLU A 68 2.88 8.00 -11.90
C GLU A 68 3.00 9.23 -10.99
N ALA A 69 2.80 9.06 -9.67
CA ALA A 69 2.99 10.15 -8.71
C ALA A 69 4.45 10.62 -8.60
N ALA A 70 5.41 9.71 -8.77
CA ALA A 70 6.83 10.06 -8.81
C ALA A 70 7.19 10.85 -10.07
N GLU A 71 6.58 10.49 -11.21
CA GLU A 71 6.73 11.21 -12.46
C GLU A 71 6.17 12.64 -12.37
N TYR A 72 4.97 12.80 -11.83
CA TYR A 72 4.37 14.12 -11.60
C TYR A 72 5.15 15.03 -10.64
N ARG A 73 5.99 14.45 -9.77
CA ARG A 73 6.86 15.22 -8.86
C ARG A 73 8.13 15.74 -9.53
N LYS A 74 8.50 15.22 -10.71
CA LYS A 74 9.69 15.72 -11.40
C LYS A 74 9.48 17.19 -11.73
N ARG A 75 10.49 17.98 -11.40
CA ARG A 75 10.56 19.39 -11.76
C ARG A 75 11.63 19.59 -12.82
N GLN A 76 11.44 20.59 -13.65
CA GLN A 76 12.39 21.00 -14.67
C GLN A 76 12.38 22.52 -14.78
N ASP A 77 13.51 23.09 -15.18
CA ASP A 77 13.62 24.52 -15.45
C ASP A 77 13.11 24.85 -16.84
N CYS A 78 12.34 25.93 -16.97
CA CYS A 78 11.94 26.41 -18.28
C CYS A 78 13.16 26.99 -19.05
N PRO A 79 13.43 26.58 -20.30
CA PRO A 79 14.58 27.09 -21.07
C PRO A 79 14.46 28.59 -21.41
N SER A 80 13.25 29.15 -21.35
CA SER A 80 12.99 30.55 -21.70
C SER A 80 13.03 31.49 -20.50
N CYS A 81 12.35 31.17 -19.39
CA CYS A 81 12.28 32.04 -18.21
C CYS A 81 13.04 31.52 -16.98
N ARG A 82 13.55 30.28 -17.03
CA ARG A 82 14.32 29.62 -15.97
C ARG A 82 13.56 29.36 -14.66
N GLU A 83 12.25 29.50 -14.68
CA GLU A 83 11.40 29.16 -13.54
C GLU A 83 11.25 27.64 -13.41
N GLU A 84 11.19 27.15 -12.17
CA GLU A 84 11.06 25.73 -11.87
C GLU A 84 9.59 25.29 -11.99
N ILE A 85 9.30 24.48 -13.00
CA ILE A 85 7.95 24.01 -13.31
C ILE A 85 7.85 22.48 -13.25
N SER A 86 6.64 21.94 -13.24
CA SER A 86 6.43 20.50 -13.37
C SER A 86 6.99 20.00 -14.71
N ALA A 87 7.72 18.88 -14.70
CA ALA A 87 8.24 18.26 -15.90
C ALA A 87 7.13 17.76 -16.85
N CYS A 88 5.91 17.58 -16.32
CA CYS A 88 4.74 17.20 -17.09
C CYS A 88 3.98 18.42 -17.65
N ALA A 89 4.46 19.65 -17.44
CA ALA A 89 3.79 20.85 -17.93
C ALA A 89 3.98 21.01 -19.44
N VAL A 90 2.88 20.98 -20.20
CA VAL A 90 2.89 21.25 -21.65
C VAL A 90 3.18 22.73 -21.94
N VAL A 91 2.82 23.62 -21.03
CA VAL A 91 3.03 25.07 -21.16
C VAL A 91 3.54 25.62 -19.83
N CYS A 92 4.57 26.46 -19.89
CA CYS A 92 5.05 27.20 -18.74
C CYS A 92 3.98 28.20 -18.27
N GLY A 93 3.52 28.09 -17.02
CA GLY A 93 2.53 29.01 -16.45
C GLY A 93 3.01 30.45 -16.25
N PHE A 94 4.31 30.71 -16.38
CA PHE A 94 4.90 32.03 -16.16
C PHE A 94 5.14 32.78 -17.47
N CYS A 95 5.82 32.17 -18.45
CA CYS A 95 6.17 32.83 -19.72
C CYS A 95 5.37 32.34 -20.93
N GLY A 96 4.56 31.30 -20.79
CA GLY A 96 3.78 30.73 -21.90
C GLY A 96 4.58 29.89 -22.90
N HIS A 97 5.85 29.57 -22.61
CA HIS A 97 6.65 28.68 -23.45
C HIS A 97 6.04 27.28 -23.51
N ARG A 98 5.89 26.71 -24.71
CA ARG A 98 5.31 25.38 -24.95
C ARG A 98 6.41 24.33 -25.06
N PHE A 99 6.27 23.26 -24.29
CA PHE A 99 7.12 22.08 -24.32
C PHE A 99 6.45 21.06 -25.24
N ASP A 100 6.67 21.20 -26.55
CA ASP A 100 6.26 20.21 -27.57
C ASP A 100 7.28 19.06 -27.66
#